data_AF-A0A8D4UV94-F1
#
_entry.id   AF-A0A8D4UV94-F1
#
_cell.length_a   1.000
_cell.length_b   1.000
_cell.length_c   1.000
_cell.angle_alpha   90.00
_cell.angle_beta   90.00
_cell.angle_gamma   90.00
#
_symmetry.space_group_name_H-M   'P 1'
#
loop_
_entity.id
_entity.type
_entity.pdbx_description
1 polymer ?
#
loop_
_entity_poly.entity_id
_entity_poly.type
_entity_poly.pdbx_seq_one_letter_code
_entity_poly.pdbx_strand_id
1 'polypeptide(L)'
;MQGGDADEFIDFMNDGEASVRHKSYVYRFSGLKFHPGRDTNSISVEKYRFTGEPFEEFMEMVYYYESDDAEDVLNHLTEDILWDGKTFYELEKALTWIDW
;
A
#
# COMPACT_ATOMS: atom_id res chain seq x y z
N MET A 1 3.53 4.02 14.47
CA MET A 1 4.70 3.20 14.91
C MET A 1 5.81 3.30 13.85
N GLN A 2 7.09 3.19 14.21
CA GLN A 2 8.20 3.18 13.24
C GLN A 2 8.59 1.74 12.91
N GLY A 3 8.52 1.37 11.63
CA GLY A 3 8.85 0.04 11.13
C GLY A 3 7.82 -1.02 11.51
N GLY A 4 7.08 -1.51 10.52
CA GLY A 4 6.39 -2.80 10.58
C GLY A 4 7.15 -3.75 9.67
N ASP A 5 7.19 -5.03 10.00
CA ASP A 5 7.78 -6.02 9.11
C ASP A 5 6.80 -6.39 7.99
N ALA A 6 7.30 -7.10 6.97
CA ALA A 6 6.49 -7.50 5.84
C ALA A 6 5.33 -8.44 6.20
N ASP A 7 5.48 -9.26 7.24
CA ASP A 7 4.43 -10.19 7.65
C ASP A 7 3.25 -9.42 8.24
N GLU A 8 3.50 -8.46 9.15
CA GLU A 8 2.47 -7.54 9.67
C GLU A 8 1.81 -6.74 8.53
N PHE A 9 2.59 -6.29 7.55
CA PHE A 9 2.04 -5.55 6.41
C PHE A 9 1.10 -6.40 5.57
N ILE A 10 1.48 -7.64 5.25
CA ILE A 10 0.66 -8.56 4.48
C ILE A 10 -0.61 -8.92 5.24
N ASP A 11 -0.54 -9.12 6.56
CA ASP A 11 -1.71 -9.37 7.40
C ASP A 11 -2.69 -8.18 7.33
N PHE A 12 -2.19 -6.94 7.44
CA PHE A 12 -3.02 -5.74 7.26
C PHE A 12 -3.67 -5.67 5.88
N MET A 13 -2.95 -6.06 4.82
CA MET A 13 -3.50 -6.03 3.47
C MET A 13 -4.58 -7.07 3.24
N ASN A 14 -4.55 -8.21 3.94
CA ASN A 14 -5.61 -9.21 3.88
C ASN A 14 -6.89 -8.74 4.58
N ASP A 15 -6.75 -8.09 5.75
CA ASP A 15 -7.89 -7.81 6.63
C ASP A 15 -8.40 -6.36 6.58
N GLY A 16 -7.66 -5.45 5.94
CA GLY A 16 -8.02 -4.04 5.98
C GLY A 16 -7.18 -3.10 5.13
N GLU A 17 -7.26 -1.83 5.48
CA GLU A 17 -6.52 -0.75 4.83
C GLU A 17 -5.32 -0.38 5.68
N ALA A 18 -4.24 0.05 5.04
CA ALA A 18 -3.08 0.61 5.72
C ALA A 18 -2.74 1.98 5.16
N SER A 19 -1.98 2.75 5.92
CA SER A 19 -1.37 3.97 5.44
C SER A 19 0.03 4.11 5.99
N VAL A 20 0.97 4.44 5.11
CA VAL A 20 2.36 4.66 5.47
C VAL A 20 2.84 6.00 4.95
N ARG A 21 3.77 6.60 5.68
CA ARG A 21 4.49 7.79 5.27
C ARG A 21 5.90 7.40 4.84
N HIS A 22 6.31 7.96 3.70
CA HIS A 22 7.69 7.95 3.24
C HIS A 22 8.05 9.36 2.77
N LYS A 23 9.06 9.96 3.41
CA LYS A 23 9.48 11.36 3.19
C LYS A 23 8.31 12.35 3.38
N SER A 24 7.98 13.10 2.34
CA SER A 24 6.91 14.11 2.30
C SER A 24 5.62 13.59 1.67
N TYR A 25 5.46 12.28 1.57
CA TYR A 25 4.28 11.65 0.98
C TYR A 25 3.63 10.66 1.93
N VAL A 26 2.31 10.59 1.85
CA VAL A 26 1.48 9.56 2.48
C VAL A 26 0.96 8.65 1.38
N TYR A 27 1.01 7.36 1.63
CA TYR A 27 0.50 6.33 0.73
C TYR A 27 -0.59 5.57 1.45
N ARG A 28 -1.77 5.53 0.84
CA ARG A 28 -2.94 4.82 1.36
C ARG A 28 -3.17 3.58 0.51
N PHE A 29 -3.24 2.44 1.17
CA PHE A 29 -3.48 1.15 0.55
C PHE A 29 -4.95 0.77 0.73
N SER A 30 -5.58 0.28 -0.33
CA SER A 30 -6.98 -0.17 -0.28
C SER A 30 -7.20 -1.43 0.56
N GLY A 31 -6.14 -2.19 0.86
CA GLY A 31 -6.28 -3.59 1.20
C GLY A 31 -6.73 -4.43 0.01
N LEU A 32 -6.64 -5.75 0.15
CA LEU A 32 -7.11 -6.70 -0.84
C LEU A 32 -8.63 -6.56 -0.99
N LYS A 33 -9.09 -6.27 -2.21
CA LYS A 33 -10.51 -6.17 -2.53
C LYS A 33 -10.90 -7.27 -3.51
N PHE A 34 -11.93 -8.03 -3.19
CA PHE A 34 -12.52 -9.01 -4.10
C PHE A 34 -13.66 -8.41 -4.93
N HIS A 35 -13.66 -8.68 -6.23
CA HIS A 35 -14.61 -8.18 -7.22
C HIS A 35 -15.49 -9.33 -7.75
N PRO A 36 -16.67 -9.59 -7.14
CA PRO A 36 -17.47 -10.78 -7.45
C PRO A 36 -18.00 -10.83 -8.90
N GLY A 37 -18.15 -9.68 -9.56
CA GLY A 37 -18.59 -9.63 -10.96
C GLY A 37 -17.50 -10.01 -11.96
N ARG A 38 -16.23 -10.00 -11.53
CA ARG A 38 -15.05 -10.31 -12.36
C ARG A 38 -14.32 -11.56 -11.88
N ASP A 39 -14.60 -12.01 -10.67
CA ASP A 39 -13.91 -13.11 -9.98
C ASP A 39 -12.40 -12.82 -9.83
N THR A 40 -12.08 -11.58 -9.46
CA THR A 40 -10.71 -11.09 -9.32
C THR A 40 -10.49 -10.38 -7.99
N ASN A 41 -9.25 -10.34 -7.55
CA ASN A 41 -8.74 -9.59 -6.42
C ASN A 41 -7.94 -8.39 -6.91
N SER A 42 -7.95 -7.28 -6.18
CA SER A 42 -7.14 -6.11 -6.52
C SER A 42 -6.61 -5.38 -5.30
N ILE A 43 -5.50 -4.66 -5.48
CA ILE A 43 -5.04 -3.63 -4.57
C ILE A 43 -4.76 -2.35 -5.35
N SER A 44 -5.09 -1.21 -4.75
CA SER A 44 -4.66 0.11 -5.20
C SER A 44 -3.87 0.85 -4.12
N VAL A 45 -2.98 1.73 -4.58
CA VAL A 45 -2.25 2.65 -3.71
C VAL A 45 -2.45 4.09 -4.19
N GLU A 46 -2.95 4.92 -3.30
CA GLU A 46 -3.12 6.35 -3.50
C GLU A 46 -1.97 7.10 -2.86
N LYS A 47 -1.44 8.11 -3.54
CA LYS A 47 -0.37 8.97 -3.05
C LYS A 47 -0.90 10.36 -2.76
N TYR A 48 -0.53 10.87 -1.59
CA TYR A 48 -0.88 12.20 -1.09
C TYR A 48 0.39 12.97 -0.73
N ARG A 49 0.38 14.29 -0.92
CA ARG A 49 1.41 15.16 -0.35
C ARG A 49 1.12 15.35 1.14
N PHE A 50 2.14 15.19 1.97
CA PHE A 50 2.05 15.47 3.39
C PHE A 50 2.32 16.95 3.67
N THR A 51 1.27 17.70 4.01
CA THR A 51 1.27 19.14 4.34
C THR A 51 1.16 19.43 5.83
N GLY A 52 1.01 18.38 6.65
CA GLY A 52 0.80 18.48 8.10
C GLY A 52 -0.30 17.51 8.55
N GLU A 53 -1.34 17.39 7.72
CA GLU A 53 -2.44 16.42 7.89
C GLU A 53 -2.33 15.28 6.86
N PRO A 54 -2.55 14.02 7.26
CA PRO A 54 -2.67 12.91 6.32
C PRO A 54 -3.86 13.14 5.37
N PHE A 55 -3.67 12.85 4.08
CA PHE A 55 -4.71 12.83 3.04
C PHE A 55 -5.29 14.18 2.58
N GLU A 56 -4.70 15.32 2.97
CA GLU A 56 -5.18 16.65 2.57
C GLU A 56 -5.04 16.92 1.06
N GLU A 57 -3.90 16.57 0.47
CA GLU A 57 -3.59 16.83 -0.94
C GLU A 57 -3.40 15.51 -1.70
N PHE A 58 -4.47 15.01 -2.31
CA PHE A 58 -4.40 13.87 -3.24
C PHE A 58 -3.54 14.24 -4.45
N MET A 59 -2.61 13.36 -4.80
CA MET A 59 -1.78 13.53 -5.99
C MET A 59 -2.27 12.62 -7.11
N GLU A 60 -2.21 11.31 -6.91
CA GLU A 60 -2.56 10.31 -7.92
C GLU A 60 -2.72 8.91 -7.30
N MET A 61 -3.31 7.99 -8.08
CA MET A 61 -3.21 6.56 -7.82
C MET A 61 -1.91 6.06 -8.46
N VAL A 62 -0.94 5.70 -7.61
CA VAL A 62 0.41 5.30 -8.06
C VAL A 62 0.52 3.82 -8.35
N TYR A 63 -0.45 3.02 -7.92
CA TYR A 63 -0.47 1.59 -8.14
C TYR A 63 -1.88 1.05 -8.27
N TYR A 64 -2.03 0.10 -9.18
CA TYR A 64 -3.20 -0.75 -9.30
C TYR A 64 -2.74 -2.09 -9.87
N TYR A 65 -3.08 -3.17 -9.19
CA TYR A 65 -2.91 -4.51 -9.72
C TYR A 65 -4.13 -5.35 -9.42
N GLU A 66 -4.51 -6.17 -10.39
CA GLU A 66 -5.67 -7.05 -10.32
C GLU A 66 -5.34 -8.40 -10.95
N SER A 67 -5.71 -9.47 -10.27
CA SER A 67 -5.48 -10.86 -10.67
C SER A 67 -6.62 -11.74 -10.18
N ASP A 68 -6.81 -12.91 -10.77
CA ASP A 68 -7.71 -13.94 -10.23
C ASP A 68 -7.13 -14.65 -9.01
N ASP A 69 -5.83 -14.46 -8.73
CA ASP A 69 -5.14 -14.96 -7.55
C ASP A 69 -4.84 -13.84 -6.53
N ALA A 70 -5.31 -14.02 -5.29
CA ALA A 70 -5.06 -13.11 -4.19
C ALA A 70 -3.59 -13.06 -3.75
N GLU A 71 -2.89 -14.20 -3.79
CA GLU A 71 -1.49 -14.29 -3.40
C GLU A 71 -0.62 -13.55 -4.42
N ASP A 72 -0.94 -13.68 -5.71
CA ASP A 72 -0.29 -12.94 -6.80
C ASP A 72 -0.42 -11.42 -6.61
N VAL A 73 -1.59 -10.93 -6.20
CA VAL A 73 -1.79 -9.50 -5.91
C VAL A 73 -0.92 -9.00 -4.76
N LEU A 74 -0.79 -9.79 -3.71
CA LEU A 74 0.03 -9.43 -2.55
C LEU A 74 1.52 -9.48 -2.88
N ASN A 75 1.97 -10.48 -3.64
CA ASN A 75 3.36 -10.59 -4.09
C ASN A 75 3.74 -9.40 -4.97
N HIS A 76 2.89 -9.04 -5.93
CA HIS A 76 3.12 -7.88 -6.77
C HIS A 76 3.18 -6.58 -5.96
N LEU A 77 2.32 -6.39 -4.95
CA LEU A 77 2.38 -5.21 -4.08
C LEU A 77 3.72 -5.06 -3.33
N THR A 78 4.30 -6.16 -2.85
CA THR A 78 5.53 -6.12 -2.04
C THR A 78 6.80 -6.11 -2.89
N GLU A 79 6.78 -6.76 -4.06
CA GLU A 79 7.92 -6.91 -4.96
C GLU A 79 8.01 -5.81 -6.03
N ASP A 80 6.89 -5.19 -6.42
CA ASP A 80 6.90 -4.15 -7.45
C ASP A 80 7.62 -2.87 -6.97
N ILE A 81 8.21 -2.18 -7.94
CA ILE A 81 8.94 -0.93 -7.70
C ILE A 81 7.94 0.24 -7.67
N LEU A 82 7.52 0.64 -6.46
CA LEU A 82 6.52 1.70 -6.24
C LEU A 82 7.07 2.93 -5.53
N TRP A 83 8.24 2.81 -4.88
CA TRP A 83 8.65 3.72 -3.81
C TRP A 83 9.94 4.46 -4.12
N ASP A 84 9.88 5.49 -4.96
CA ASP A 84 11.08 6.21 -5.44
C ASP A 84 12.13 5.26 -6.06
N GLY A 85 11.67 4.25 -6.81
CA GLY A 85 12.56 3.27 -7.44
C GLY A 85 12.95 2.10 -6.53
N LYS A 86 12.23 1.88 -5.43
CA LYS A 86 12.42 0.75 -4.51
C LYS A 86 11.17 -0.10 -4.33
N THR A 87 11.34 -1.33 -3.88
CA THR A 87 10.28 -2.25 -3.45
C THR A 87 9.85 -1.97 -2.01
N PHE A 88 8.78 -2.64 -1.54
CA PHE A 88 8.38 -2.56 -0.14
C PHE A 88 9.48 -3.08 0.79
N TYR A 89 10.04 -4.26 0.49
CA TYR A 89 11.07 -4.91 1.32
C TYR A 89 12.33 -4.03 1.50
N GLU A 90 12.69 -3.25 0.49
CA GLU A 90 13.83 -2.33 0.58
C GLU A 90 13.56 -1.12 1.50
N LEU A 91 12.29 -0.87 1.84
CA LEU A 91 11.85 0.32 2.56
C LEU A 91 11.10 0.04 3.85
N GLU A 92 10.70 -1.19 4.16
CA GLU A 92 9.87 -1.56 5.32
C GLU A 92 10.33 -0.84 6.63
N LYS A 93 11.65 -0.74 6.84
CA LYS A 93 12.27 -0.11 8.03
C LYS A 93 12.28 1.42 8.01
N ALA A 94 12.16 2.01 6.82
CA ALA A 94 12.09 3.47 6.61
C ALA A 94 10.64 3.98 6.56
N LEU A 95 9.66 3.09 6.40
CA LEU A 95 8.25 3.44 6.40
C LEU A 95 7.78 3.78 7.82
N THR A 96 6.96 4.83 7.92
CA THR A 96 6.29 5.20 9.17
C THR A 96 4.80 4.90 9.03
N TRP A 97 4.28 4.01 9.86
CA TRP A 97 2.87 3.66 9.87
C TRP A 97 2.03 4.80 10.44
N ILE A 98 0.95 5.13 9.74
CA ILE A 98 -0.04 6.14 10.15
C ILE A 98 -1.28 5.38 10.62
N ASP A 99 -1.52 5.43 11.92
CA ASP A 99 -2.83 5.14 12.49
C ASP A 99 -3.70 6.39 12.39
N TRP A 100 -4.94 6.22 11.95
CA TRP A 100 -5.94 7.29 11.83
C TRP A 100 -7.26 6.87 12.45
#